data_AF-A0A1B6KR43-F1
#
_entry.id   AF-A0A1B6KR43-F1
#
_cell.length_a   1.000
_cell.length_b   1.000
_cell.length_c   1.000
_cell.angle_alpha   90.00
_cell.angle_beta   90.00
_cell.angle_gamma   90.00
#
_symmetry.space_group_name_H-M   'P 1'
#
loop_
_entity.id
_entity.type
_entity.pdbx_description
1 polymer ?
#
loop_
_entity_poly.entity_id
_entity_poly.type
_entity_poly.pdbx_seq_one_letter_code
_entity_poly.pdbx_strand_id
1 'polypeptide(L)'
;KDVHDPDDTSLKHPPTVVDNDEDGRVSVYLNRCTGFDHQCRVRYSLVLGDGPRRVDSGPVDDVSDSDGKSYGWHTTARFQDLVYKGAVRVHLEMLMANTLSEVVS
;
A
#
# COMPACT_ATOMS: atom_id res chain seq x y z
N LYS A 1 -17.96 -13.01 -24.73
CA LYS A 1 -16.82 -12.25 -25.28
C LYS A 1 -16.59 -11.12 -24.31
N ASP A 2 -15.96 -11.45 -23.20
CA ASP A 2 -15.63 -10.50 -22.15
C ASP A 2 -14.47 -9.68 -22.67
N VAL A 3 -14.76 -8.42 -22.98
CA VAL A 3 -13.76 -7.46 -23.42
C VAL A 3 -12.92 -7.15 -22.19
N HIS A 4 -11.73 -7.73 -22.14
CA HIS A 4 -10.70 -7.33 -21.18
C HIS A 4 -10.32 -5.89 -21.49
N ASP A 5 -10.75 -4.97 -20.62
CA ASP A 5 -10.41 -3.56 -20.70
C ASP A 5 -9.01 -3.36 -20.08
N PRO A 6 -7.97 -3.07 -20.89
CA PRO A 6 -6.60 -2.97 -20.39
C PRO A 6 -6.37 -1.75 -19.49
N ASP A 7 -7.33 -0.83 -19.38
CA ASP A 7 -7.24 0.36 -18.53
C ASP A 7 -7.75 0.15 -17.08
N ASP A 8 -8.24 -1.04 -16.71
CA ASP A 8 -8.69 -1.33 -15.33
C ASP A 8 -7.54 -1.68 -14.37
N THR A 9 -6.39 -1.00 -14.53
CA THR A 9 -5.24 -1.10 -13.62
C THR A 9 -5.20 0.02 -12.58
N SER A 10 -6.18 0.93 -12.59
CA SER A 10 -6.24 2.00 -11.59
C SER A 10 -6.53 1.42 -10.20
N LEU A 11 -5.62 1.67 -9.25
CA LEU A 11 -5.82 1.41 -7.83
C LEU A 11 -7.03 2.24 -7.36
N LYS A 12 -8.24 1.67 -7.37
CA LYS A 12 -9.50 2.42 -7.14
C LYS A 12 -9.68 2.89 -5.69
N HIS A 13 -8.82 2.48 -4.77
CA HIS A 13 -8.87 2.88 -3.37
C HIS A 13 -7.51 3.41 -2.87
N PRO A 14 -7.52 4.49 -2.08
CA PRO A 14 -6.30 4.98 -1.45
C PRO A 14 -5.76 3.94 -0.47
N PRO A 15 -4.43 3.90 -0.24
CA PRO A 15 -3.83 3.12 0.83
C PRO A 15 -4.53 3.36 2.17
N THR A 16 -4.78 2.30 2.92
CA THR A 16 -5.40 2.41 4.24
C THR A 16 -4.33 2.72 5.27
N VAL A 17 -4.43 3.89 5.90
CA VAL A 17 -3.58 4.31 7.01
C VAL A 17 -4.30 3.96 8.32
N VAL A 18 -3.68 3.11 9.13
CA VAL A 18 -4.23 2.65 10.42
C VAL A 18 -3.36 3.19 11.55
N ASP A 19 -4.01 3.78 12.55
CA ASP A 19 -3.39 4.14 13.84
C ASP A 19 -3.46 2.93 14.77
N ASN A 20 -2.33 2.47 15.30
CA ASN A 20 -2.32 1.41 16.31
C ASN A 20 -2.58 2.04 17.68
N ASP A 21 -3.80 1.86 18.20
CA ASP A 21 -4.30 2.45 19.46
C ASP A 21 -3.41 2.21 20.68
N GLU A 22 -2.59 1.14 20.69
CA GLU A 22 -1.71 0.83 21.84
C GLU A 22 -0.47 1.73 21.91
N ASP A 23 0.02 2.23 20.77
CA ASP A 23 1.32 2.95 20.67
C ASP A 23 1.24 4.28 19.89
N GLY A 24 0.09 4.56 19.27
CA GLY A 24 -0.19 5.72 18.40
C GLY A 24 0.59 5.71 17.07
N ARG A 25 1.12 4.53 16.68
CA ARG A 25 1.99 4.36 15.51
C ARG A 25 1.19 4.03 14.27
N VAL A 26 1.67 4.56 13.15
CA VAL A 26 1.00 4.39 11.87
C VAL A 26 1.49 3.14 11.15
N SER A 27 0.54 2.39 10.60
CA SER A 27 0.78 1.35 9.59
C SER A 27 -0.02 1.65 8.33
N VAL A 28 0.55 1.35 7.17
CA VAL A 28 -0.11 1.57 5.88
C VAL A 28 -0.23 0.24 5.15
N TYR A 29 -1.45 -0.10 4.75
CA TYR A 29 -1.75 -1.32 4.02
C TYR A 29 -2.18 -0.98 2.60
N LEU A 30 -1.61 -1.69 1.62
CA LEU A 30 -2.10 -1.69 0.26
C LEU A 30 -3.05 -2.86 0.06
N ASN A 31 -4.25 -2.56 -0.40
CA ASN A 31 -5.22 -3.57 -0.79
C ASN A 31 -5.34 -3.58 -2.31
N ARG A 32 -5.03 -4.71 -2.92
CA ARG A 32 -5.25 -4.94 -4.34
C ARG A 32 -6.74 -5.18 -4.57
N CYS A 33 -7.36 -4.33 -5.39
CA CYS A 33 -8.81 -4.29 -5.58
C CYS A 33 -9.28 -5.03 -6.85
N THR A 34 -8.36 -5.40 -7.74
CA THR A 34 -8.63 -6.17 -8.96
C THR A 34 -8.08 -7.58 -8.85
N GLY A 35 -8.79 -8.50 -9.49
CA GLY A 35 -8.71 -9.94 -9.28
C GLY A 35 -7.32 -10.56 -9.43
N PHE A 36 -7.19 -11.73 -8.83
CA PHE A 36 -6.65 -12.99 -9.35
C PHE A 36 -6.44 -13.87 -8.11
N ASP A 37 -6.86 -15.13 -8.16
CA ASP A 37 -6.72 -16.17 -7.11
C ASP A 37 -5.25 -16.52 -6.81
N HIS A 38 -4.35 -15.58 -7.03
CA HIS A 38 -2.92 -15.71 -7.01
C HIS A 38 -2.32 -14.57 -6.19
N GLN A 39 -1.21 -14.88 -5.54
CA GLN A 39 -0.41 -13.87 -4.87
C GLN A 39 0.19 -12.91 -5.91
N CYS A 40 0.46 -11.67 -5.52
CA CYS A 40 1.12 -10.68 -6.36
C CYS A 40 2.27 -10.07 -5.59
N ARG A 41 3.47 -10.09 -6.19
CA ARG A 41 4.61 -9.35 -5.66
C ARG A 41 4.45 -7.89 -6.07
N VAL A 42 4.39 -7.02 -5.08
CA VAL A 42 4.28 -5.58 -5.30
C VAL A 42 5.52 -4.89 -4.74
N ARG A 43 5.93 -3.82 -5.42
CA ARG A 43 6.98 -2.95 -4.94
C ARG A 43 6.50 -1.52 -5.05
N TYR A 44 6.65 -0.75 -4.00
CA TYR A 44 6.13 0.62 -3.94
C TYR A 44 6.96 1.50 -3.00
N SER A 45 6.76 2.81 -3.05
CA SER A 45 7.27 3.75 -2.05
C SER A 45 6.12 4.60 -1.50
N LEU A 46 6.18 4.92 -0.21
CA LEU A 46 5.21 5.74 0.51
C LEU A 46 5.91 6.93 1.16
N VAL A 47 5.28 8.10 1.04
CA VAL A 47 5.60 9.27 1.86
C VAL A 47 4.34 9.69 2.60
N LEU A 48 4.43 9.72 3.93
CA LEU A 48 3.39 10.25 4.81
C LEU A 48 3.78 11.62 5.33
N GLY A 49 2.82 12.53 5.46
CA GLY A 49 3.02 13.87 5.97
C GLY A 49 3.53 14.85 4.92
N ASP A 50 3.91 16.05 5.36
CA ASP A 50 4.37 17.13 4.48
C ASP A 50 5.54 17.91 5.12
N GLY A 51 6.38 18.50 4.26
CA GLY A 51 7.55 19.30 4.66
C GLY A 51 8.47 18.57 5.65
N PRO A 52 8.79 19.18 6.81
CA PRO A 52 9.70 18.59 7.81
C PRO A 52 9.06 17.46 8.63
N ARG A 53 7.75 17.26 8.54
CA ARG A 53 7.01 16.20 9.26
C ARG A 53 6.76 14.97 8.39
N ARG A 54 7.54 14.82 7.32
CA ARG A 54 7.37 13.70 6.40
C ARG A 54 8.17 12.49 6.83
N VAL A 55 7.62 11.32 6.56
CA VAL A 55 8.31 10.03 6.74
C VAL A 55 8.24 9.27 5.43
N ASP A 56 9.39 8.78 5.01
CA ASP A 56 9.60 8.08 3.75
C ASP A 56 9.88 6.61 4.05
N SER A 57 9.16 5.71 3.39
CA SER A 57 9.35 4.27 3.55
C SER A 57 10.61 3.75 2.86
N GLY A 58 11.14 4.49 1.88
CA GLY A 58 11.97 3.93 0.82
C GLY A 58 11.18 2.89 0.00
N PRO A 59 11.86 2.11 -0.86
CA PRO A 59 11.23 1.00 -1.56
C PRO A 59 10.79 -0.09 -0.56
N VAL A 60 9.51 -0.43 -0.60
CA VAL A 60 8.90 -1.54 0.14
C VAL A 60 8.66 -2.68 -0.85
N ASP A 61 9.15 -3.87 -0.51
CA ASP A 61 8.82 -5.12 -1.17
C ASP A 61 7.75 -5.83 -0.34
N ASP A 62 6.60 -6.11 -0.95
CA ASP A 62 5.45 -6.73 -0.27
C ASP A 62 4.81 -7.79 -1.18
N VAL A 63 3.98 -8.65 -0.60
CA VAL A 63 3.20 -9.67 -1.30
C VAL A 63 1.73 -9.47 -0.93
N SER A 64 0.89 -9.17 -1.91
CA SER A 64 -0.56 -9.27 -1.72
C SER A 64 -0.99 -10.72 -1.87
N ASP A 65 -1.80 -11.23 -0.94
CA ASP A 65 -2.39 -12.57 -1.03
C ASP A 65 -3.47 -12.65 -2.14
N SER A 66 -4.13 -13.81 -2.23
CA SER A 66 -5.24 -14.07 -3.16
C SER A 66 -6.48 -13.22 -2.87
N ASP A 67 -6.67 -12.78 -1.62
CA ASP A 67 -7.72 -11.83 -1.23
C ASP A 67 -7.32 -10.37 -1.53
N GLY A 68 -6.10 -10.15 -2.00
CA GLY A 68 -5.55 -8.83 -2.27
C GLY A 68 -5.02 -8.09 -1.04
N LYS A 69 -4.89 -8.74 0.12
CA LYS A 69 -4.35 -8.14 1.35
C LYS A 69 -2.82 -8.25 1.35
N SER A 70 -2.16 -7.18 1.79
CA SER A 70 -0.70 -7.14 1.92
C SER A 70 -0.26 -7.01 3.38
N TYR A 71 1.00 -7.31 3.66
CA TYR A 71 1.55 -7.20 5.02
C TYR A 71 1.63 -5.74 5.48
N GLY A 72 1.81 -4.82 4.54
CA GLY A 72 1.83 -3.39 4.78
C GLY A 72 3.19 -2.90 5.25
N TRP A 73 3.30 -1.57 5.33
CA TRP A 73 4.48 -0.88 5.82
C TRP A 73 4.19 -0.28 7.21
N HIS A 74 5.07 -0.59 8.16
CA HIS A 74 4.95 -0.14 9.54
C HIS A 74 6.01 0.92 9.84
N THR A 75 5.58 2.12 10.23
CA THR A 75 6.50 3.20 10.60
C THR A 75 6.58 3.35 12.12
N THR A 76 7.70 3.89 12.60
CA THR A 76 7.87 4.29 14.00
C THR A 76 7.22 5.64 14.31
N ALA A 77 6.77 6.35 13.28
CA ALA A 77 6.14 7.66 13.43
C ALA A 77 4.75 7.54 14.06
N ARG A 78 4.45 8.49 14.95
CA ARG A 78 3.12 8.60 15.54
C ARG A 78 2.18 9.37 14.64
N PHE A 79 0.89 9.02 14.64
CA PHE A 79 -0.09 9.68 13.80
C PHE A 79 -0.12 11.21 14.01
N GLN A 80 -0.06 11.65 15.27
CA GLN A 80 -0.06 13.06 15.65
C GLN A 80 1.12 13.86 15.07
N ASP A 81 2.27 13.21 14.86
CA ASP A 81 3.45 13.86 14.30
C ASP A 81 3.31 14.11 12.79
N LEU A 82 2.46 13.33 12.12
CA LEU A 82 2.21 13.40 10.67
C LEU A 82 1.07 14.36 10.32
N VAL A 83 0.18 14.67 11.27
CA VAL A 83 -0.99 15.53 11.04
C VAL A 83 -0.58 16.99 10.87
N TYR A 84 -1.04 17.60 9.79
CA TYR A 84 -0.92 19.03 9.54
C TYR A 84 -2.27 19.60 9.09
N LYS A 85 -2.75 20.64 9.79
CA LYS A 85 -4.06 21.27 9.54
C LYS A 85 -5.22 20.25 9.48
N GLY A 86 -5.17 19.21 10.31
CA GLY A 86 -6.22 18.19 10.40
C GLY A 86 -6.17 17.10 9.32
N ALA A 87 -5.12 17.04 8.50
CA ALA A 87 -4.96 16.01 7.47
C ALA A 87 -3.54 15.42 7.49
N VAL A 88 -3.41 14.17 7.01
CA VAL A 88 -2.14 13.54 6.67
C VAL A 88 -2.08 13.43 5.15
N ARG A 89 -1.01 13.96 4.54
CA ARG A 89 -0.78 13.78 3.12
C ARG A 89 -0.16 12.40 2.87
N VAL A 90 -0.66 11.68 1.88
CA VAL A 90 -0.14 10.37 1.48
C VAL A 90 0.28 10.46 0.02
N HIS A 91 1.53 10.12 -0.26
CA HIS A 91 2.04 9.95 -1.62
C HIS A 91 2.46 8.50 -1.78
N LEU A 92 1.90 7.82 -2.78
CA LEU A 92 2.20 6.44 -3.12
C LEU A 92 2.75 6.40 -4.54
N GLU A 93 3.92 5.78 -4.71
CA GLU A 93 4.47 5.46 -6.02
C GLU A 93 4.54 3.95 -6.19
N MET A 94 3.88 3.43 -7.22
CA MET A 94 3.97 2.02 -7.58
C MET A 94 5.20 1.79 -8.45
N LEU A 95 6.07 0.86 -8.03
CA LEU A 95 7.30 0.50 -8.74
C LEU A 95 7.15 -0.83 -9.50
N MET A 96 6.34 -1.76 -8.98
CA MET A 96 6.09 -3.09 -9.55
C MET A 96 4.77 -3.66 -9.05
N ALA A 97 4.07 -4.42 -9.91
CA ALA A 97 3.00 -5.33 -9.50
C ALA A 97 2.98 -6.55 -10.45
N ASN A 98 3.47 -7.70 -9.97
CA ASN A 98 3.60 -8.93 -10.75
C ASN A 98 2.92 -10.11 -10.07
N THR A 99 1.99 -10.77 -10.75
CA THR A 99 1.40 -12.03 -10.29
C THR A 99 2.47 -13.11 -10.09
N LEU A 100 2.38 -13.82 -8.98
CA LEU A 100 3.19 -15.00 -8.70
C LEU A 100 2.43 -16.23 -9.21
N SER A 101 2.97 -16.87 -10.25
CA SER A 101 2.46 -18.15 -10.75
C SER A 101 2.98 -19.30 -9.89
N GLU A 102 2.14 -20.27 -9.58
CA GLU A 102 2.57 -21.53 -8.97
C GLU A 102 3.38 -22.37 -9.97
N VAL A 103 4.53 -22.89 -9.53
CA VAL A 103 5.22 -23.97 -10.25
C VAL A 103 4.66 -25.28 -9.71
N VAL A 104 3.84 -25.96 -10.51
CA VAL A 104 3.43 -27.34 -10.19
C VAL A 104 4.66 -28.23 -10.39
N SER A 105 5.25 -28.74 -9.30
CA SER A 105 6.34 -29.71 -9.31
C SER A 105 5.83 -31.14 -9.45
#